data_AF-A0A0G0PIL4-F1
#
_entry.id   AF-A0A0G0PIL4-F1
#
_cell.length_a   1.000
_cell.length_b   1.000
_cell.length_c   1.000
_cell.angle_alpha   90.00
_cell.angle_beta   90.00
_cell.angle_gamma   90.00
#
_symmetry.space_group_name_H-M   'P 1'
#
loop_
_entity.id
_entity.type
_entity.pdbx_description
1 polymer ?
#
loop_
_entity_poly.entity_id
_entity_poly.type
_entity_poly.pdbx_seq_one_letter_code
_entity_poly.pdbx_strand_id
1 'polypeptide(L)'
;MNTNIETHLANNIGKDVVGLNQMVNHEVQESDFLAAVDAAPAMQKLFSEIDPSLLLSKELNKFIEVEKEMLGKIICLPTTILMAIRHLKKESKSLTLSEFYELGIYAHTNDLHSENGAIEKGFPSFHRNGLDTYLRYALEFAKINGLGGGIITNFSNLDFIRKVTNNGVVILSVDNLFIPKVMNTDIDPSTFKPSRHAELVHGFSEKNLLISDVTNSRNGTTWNTRNKFVPQTEIEKYLTCPRLNDTFTRAIILTKNDLDWDKITEKIAEDGNIEKPNYNPMLSPFFNKGIDATLKAMRPNSYLD
;
A
#
# COMPACT_ATOMS: atom_id res chain seq x y z
N MET A 1 -7.79 7.95 53.98
CA MET A 1 -7.23 6.66 53.52
C MET A 1 -8.39 5.69 53.32
N ASN A 2 -8.47 5.12 52.11
CA ASN A 2 -9.07 3.83 51.69
C ASN A 2 -10.54 3.55 52.06
N THR A 3 -11.48 3.68 51.11
CA THR A 3 -11.93 2.70 50.08
C THR A 3 -12.68 1.51 50.67
N ASN A 4 -13.96 1.36 50.30
CA ASN A 4 -14.58 0.12 49.83
C ASN A 4 -16.06 0.37 49.51
N ILE A 5 -16.34 0.63 48.24
CA ILE A 5 -17.63 0.35 47.62
C ILE A 5 -17.35 -0.81 46.67
N GLU A 6 -17.48 -2.04 47.16
CA GLU A 6 -17.69 -3.20 46.30
C GLU A 6 -19.14 -3.63 46.48
N THR A 7 -19.97 -3.12 45.59
CA THR A 7 -21.37 -3.49 45.49
C THR A 7 -21.47 -4.85 44.82
N HIS A 8 -22.11 -5.77 45.52
CA HIS A 8 -22.72 -6.97 44.97
C HIS A 8 -23.51 -6.66 43.69
N LEU A 9 -23.16 -7.34 42.59
CA LEU A 9 -24.10 -7.86 41.60
C LEU A 9 -23.41 -9.04 40.88
N ALA A 10 -23.44 -10.18 41.57
CA ALA A 10 -23.40 -11.48 40.90
C ALA A 10 -24.82 -11.77 40.35
N ASN A 11 -24.85 -12.53 39.25
CA ASN A 11 -26.00 -13.21 38.66
C ASN A 11 -26.89 -12.40 37.70
N ASN A 12 -26.53 -12.43 36.41
CA ASN A 12 -27.40 -12.85 35.29
C ASN A 12 -26.92 -12.27 33.95
N ILE A 13 -25.89 -12.87 33.34
CA ILE A 13 -25.72 -12.82 31.87
C ILE A 13 -25.28 -14.21 31.37
N GLY A 14 -26.28 -15.02 31.03
CA GLY A 14 -26.28 -15.78 29.77
C GLY A 14 -25.29 -16.93 29.60
N LYS A 15 -25.56 -18.06 30.27
CA LYS A 15 -25.64 -19.31 29.50
C LYS A 15 -26.94 -19.24 28.72
N ASP A 16 -26.86 -18.84 27.44
CA ASP A 16 -27.70 -19.29 26.31
C ASP A 16 -27.42 -18.43 25.07
N VAL A 17 -26.87 -19.09 24.04
CA VAL A 17 -26.94 -18.82 22.60
C VAL A 17 -26.77 -17.37 22.11
N VAL A 18 -25.55 -17.00 21.69
CA VAL A 18 -25.31 -16.09 20.55
C VAL A 18 -24.09 -16.61 19.79
N GLY A 19 -24.23 -16.86 18.49
CA GLY A 19 -23.17 -17.40 17.63
C GLY A 19 -21.86 -16.64 17.78
N LEU A 20 -20.75 -17.37 17.91
CA LEU A 20 -19.40 -16.84 17.90
C LEU A 20 -19.18 -16.03 16.61
N ASN A 21 -19.34 -14.71 16.71
CA ASN A 21 -18.75 -13.74 15.80
C ASN A 21 -17.22 -13.91 15.91
N GLN A 22 -16.65 -14.85 15.16
CA GLN A 22 -15.20 -15.01 15.06
C GLN A 22 -14.62 -13.76 14.39
N MET A 23 -14.18 -12.82 15.21
CA MET A 23 -13.33 -11.73 14.78
C MET A 23 -11.94 -12.31 14.51
N VAL A 24 -11.43 -12.11 13.30
CA VAL A 24 -10.03 -12.40 12.97
C VAL A 24 -9.34 -11.06 12.86
N ASN A 25 -8.47 -10.75 13.83
CA ASN A 25 -7.69 -9.52 13.86
C ASN A 25 -6.20 -9.81 13.96
N HIS A 26 -5.43 -9.17 13.07
CA HIS A 26 -4.00 -9.02 13.22
C HIS A 26 -3.72 -7.54 13.40
N GLU A 27 -3.88 -7.05 14.64
CA GLU A 27 -3.68 -5.63 14.91
C GLU A 27 -2.28 -5.18 14.50
N VAL A 28 -2.22 -4.11 13.72
CA VAL A 28 -0.96 -3.42 13.40
C VAL A 28 -0.39 -2.90 14.71
N GLN A 29 0.84 -3.28 15.01
CA GLN A 29 1.54 -2.83 16.21
C GLN A 29 2.18 -1.45 15.97
N GLU A 30 2.58 -0.76 17.05
CA GLU A 30 3.31 0.52 16.95
C GLU A 30 4.60 0.41 16.14
N SER A 31 5.31 -0.70 16.27
CA SER A 31 6.52 -0.97 15.49
C SER A 31 6.27 -1.11 13.98
N ASP A 32 5.07 -1.54 13.60
CA ASP A 32 4.71 -1.82 12.21
C ASP A 32 4.15 -0.57 11.53
N PHE A 33 3.47 0.27 12.31
CA PHE A 33 2.80 1.46 11.82
C PHE A 33 3.81 2.51 11.37
N LEU A 34 3.58 3.06 10.17
CA LEU A 34 4.41 4.11 9.59
C LEU A 34 3.50 5.19 9.07
N ALA A 35 3.58 6.37 9.68
CA ALA A 35 2.89 7.54 9.15
C ALA A 35 3.60 8.06 7.90
N ALA A 36 2.82 8.44 6.88
CA ALA A 36 3.34 8.91 5.60
C ALA A 36 4.19 10.18 5.75
N VAL A 37 3.73 11.16 6.52
CA VAL A 37 4.48 12.41 6.77
C VAL A 37 5.83 12.14 7.43
N ASP A 38 5.90 11.14 8.31
CA ASP A 38 7.14 10.78 9.01
C ASP A 38 8.08 9.94 8.13
N ALA A 39 7.54 9.27 7.11
CA ALA A 39 8.31 8.50 6.13
C ALA A 39 8.88 9.35 4.99
N ALA A 40 8.20 10.46 4.63
CA ALA A 40 8.57 11.33 3.50
C ALA A 40 10.04 11.82 3.52
N PRO A 41 10.64 12.20 4.68
CA PRO A 41 12.01 12.69 4.70
C PRO A 41 13.05 11.68 4.19
N ALA A 42 12.82 10.38 4.38
CA ALA A 42 13.72 9.33 3.88
C ALA A 42 13.76 9.32 2.34
N MET A 43 12.61 9.51 1.70
CA MET A 43 12.51 9.63 0.24
C MET A 43 13.20 10.92 -0.26
N GLN A 44 12.97 12.06 0.38
CA GLN A 44 13.60 13.32 -0.03
C GLN A 44 15.12 13.23 0.07
N LYS A 45 15.64 12.67 1.16
CA LYS A 45 17.06 12.43 1.34
C LYS A 45 17.64 11.60 0.19
N LEU A 46 16.99 10.49 -0.18
CA LEU A 46 17.39 9.70 -1.34
C LEU A 46 17.45 10.55 -2.61
N PHE A 47 16.41 11.34 -2.89
CA PHE A 47 16.36 12.14 -4.11
C PHE A 47 17.45 13.22 -4.16
N SER A 48 17.95 13.68 -3.01
CA SER A 48 19.11 14.56 -2.95
C SER A 48 20.46 13.83 -3.13
N GLU A 49 20.51 12.52 -2.92
CA GLU A 49 21.75 11.72 -2.93
C GLU A 49 21.94 10.90 -4.22
N ILE A 50 20.86 10.52 -4.89
CA ILE A 50 20.92 9.76 -6.15
C ILE A 50 21.36 10.66 -7.32
N ASP A 51 21.94 10.05 -8.36
CA ASP A 51 22.41 10.77 -9.55
C ASP A 51 21.31 11.69 -10.13
N PRO A 52 21.55 13.02 -10.21
CA PRO A 52 20.56 13.96 -10.74
C PRO A 52 20.11 13.65 -12.17
N SER A 53 20.96 13.06 -13.00
CA SER A 53 20.62 12.70 -14.40
C SER A 53 19.53 11.63 -14.46
N LEU A 54 19.57 10.64 -13.56
CA LEU A 54 18.55 9.60 -13.46
C LEU A 54 17.20 10.20 -13.06
N LEU A 55 17.19 11.10 -12.07
CA LEU A 55 15.96 11.78 -11.62
C LEU A 55 15.39 12.70 -12.70
N LEU A 56 16.25 13.46 -13.38
CA LEU A 56 15.86 14.38 -14.46
C LEU A 56 15.22 13.63 -15.62
N SER A 57 15.76 12.47 -16.02
CA SER A 57 15.23 11.68 -17.14
C SER A 57 13.76 11.29 -16.96
N LYS A 58 13.28 11.23 -15.70
CA LYS A 58 11.92 10.83 -15.32
C LYS A 58 11.10 11.96 -14.68
N GLU A 59 11.61 13.19 -14.73
CA GLU A 59 10.98 14.38 -14.15
C GLU A 59 10.70 14.26 -12.63
N LEU A 60 11.49 13.45 -11.91
CA LEU A 60 11.31 13.19 -10.47
C LEU A 60 12.04 14.22 -9.57
N ASN A 61 13.00 14.97 -10.12
CA ASN A 61 13.76 15.99 -9.42
C ASN A 61 12.87 17.09 -8.79
N LYS A 62 11.69 17.34 -9.35
CA LYS A 62 10.75 18.34 -8.83
C LYS A 62 10.20 18.00 -7.44
N PHE A 63 10.30 16.75 -7.01
CA PHE A 63 9.80 16.31 -5.69
C PHE A 63 10.82 16.52 -4.55
N ILE A 64 12.05 16.96 -4.85
CA ILE A 64 13.07 17.26 -3.83
C ILE A 64 12.60 18.37 -2.90
N GLU A 65 12.09 19.46 -3.48
CA GLU A 65 11.70 20.69 -2.77
C GLU A 65 10.23 20.71 -2.31
N VAL A 66 9.46 19.63 -2.53
CA VAL A 66 8.06 19.58 -2.12
C VAL A 66 7.97 19.42 -0.61
N GLU A 67 7.11 20.22 0.04
CA GLU A 67 6.88 20.13 1.49
C GLU A 67 6.48 18.71 1.93
N LYS A 68 7.02 18.24 3.06
CA LYS A 68 6.79 16.87 3.55
C LYS A 68 5.30 16.56 3.79
N GLU A 69 4.50 17.55 4.20
CA GLU A 69 3.06 17.42 4.41
C GLU A 69 2.33 17.14 3.10
N MET A 70 2.85 17.68 1.99
CA MET A 70 2.32 17.47 0.64
C MET A 70 2.76 16.11 0.10
N LEU A 71 4.00 15.71 0.37
CA LEU A 71 4.49 14.37 0.07
C LEU A 71 3.71 13.30 0.83
N GLY A 72 3.40 13.52 2.11
CA GLY A 72 2.57 12.64 2.93
C GLY A 72 1.19 12.34 2.34
N LYS A 73 0.67 13.22 1.48
CA LYS A 73 -0.62 13.07 0.79
C LYS A 73 -0.55 12.19 -0.46
N ILE A 74 0.63 12.00 -1.06
CA ILE A 74 0.82 11.21 -2.29
C ILE A 74 1.45 9.85 -2.06
N ILE A 75 2.27 9.73 -1.02
CA ILE A 75 2.98 8.49 -0.70
C ILE A 75 2.13 7.52 0.13
N CYS A 76 0.80 7.63 0.10
CA CYS A 76 -0.10 6.76 0.87
C CYS A 76 0.08 5.29 0.48
N LEU A 77 0.11 4.96 -0.81
CA LEU A 77 0.30 3.59 -1.29
C LEU A 77 1.67 3.00 -0.90
N PRO A 78 2.83 3.63 -1.24
CA PRO A 78 4.13 3.05 -0.89
C PRO A 78 4.32 2.93 0.61
N THR A 79 3.87 3.91 1.41
CA THR A 79 3.92 3.81 2.88
C THR A 79 3.05 2.66 3.40
N THR A 80 1.85 2.46 2.81
CA THR A 80 0.96 1.36 3.19
C THR A 80 1.55 0.00 2.83
N ILE A 81 2.28 -0.11 1.71
CA ILE A 81 3.03 -1.32 1.34
C ILE A 81 4.12 -1.63 2.36
N LEU A 82 4.91 -0.64 2.78
CA LEU A 82 5.92 -0.83 3.82
C LEU A 82 5.31 -1.29 5.14
N MET A 83 4.21 -0.66 5.57
CA MET A 83 3.48 -1.07 6.76
C MET A 83 2.96 -2.51 6.63
N ALA A 84 2.40 -2.89 5.48
CA ALA A 84 1.95 -4.25 5.21
C ALA A 84 3.09 -5.28 5.28
N ILE A 85 4.27 -4.96 4.71
CA ILE A 85 5.44 -5.84 4.76
C ILE A 85 5.92 -6.01 6.19
N ARG A 86 6.09 -4.92 6.95
CA ARG A 86 6.49 -4.98 8.36
C ARG A 86 5.52 -5.82 9.18
N HIS A 87 4.23 -5.53 9.02
CA HIS A 87 3.16 -6.21 9.75
C HIS A 87 3.11 -7.71 9.48
N LEU A 88 3.20 -8.10 8.21
CA LEU A 88 3.23 -9.50 7.85
C LEU A 88 4.56 -10.11 8.33
N LYS A 89 5.71 -9.65 7.84
CA LYS A 89 6.98 -10.36 8.04
C LYS A 89 7.58 -10.22 9.43
N LYS A 90 7.13 -9.27 10.26
CA LYS A 90 7.70 -8.97 11.58
C LYS A 90 9.21 -8.73 11.51
N GLU A 91 9.66 -8.00 10.48
CA GLU A 91 11.09 -7.76 10.26
C GLU A 91 11.70 -6.86 11.34
N SER A 92 12.92 -7.18 11.75
CA SER A 92 13.69 -6.37 12.71
C SER A 92 14.35 -5.15 12.08
N LYS A 93 14.68 -5.21 10.77
CA LYS A 93 15.16 -4.07 9.99
C LYS A 93 13.97 -3.38 9.35
N SER A 94 13.83 -2.09 9.63
CA SER A 94 12.74 -1.26 9.15
C SER A 94 12.97 -0.84 7.70
N LEU A 95 12.23 -1.42 6.75
CA LEU A 95 12.19 -0.93 5.37
C LEU A 95 11.69 0.52 5.32
N THR A 96 12.33 1.35 4.50
CA THR A 96 12.09 2.78 4.36
C THR A 96 11.58 3.13 2.97
N LEU A 97 11.01 4.34 2.83
CA LEU A 97 10.65 4.84 1.50
C LEU A 97 11.87 5.06 0.61
N SER A 98 13.08 5.26 1.17
CA SER A 98 14.30 5.33 0.36
C SER A 98 14.50 4.05 -0.44
N GLU A 99 14.43 2.88 0.20
CA GLU A 99 14.60 1.61 -0.52
C GLU A 99 13.47 1.36 -1.54
N PHE A 100 12.25 1.79 -1.23
CA PHE A 100 11.11 1.71 -2.15
C PHE A 100 11.31 2.56 -3.41
N TYR A 101 11.75 3.81 -3.26
CA TYR A 101 11.92 4.72 -4.38
C TYR A 101 13.22 4.45 -5.15
N GLU A 102 14.30 4.08 -4.48
CA GLU A 102 15.57 3.75 -5.13
C GLU A 102 15.41 2.57 -6.08
N LEU A 103 14.76 1.49 -5.61
CA LEU A 103 14.45 0.34 -6.46
C LEU A 103 13.57 0.75 -7.64
N GLY A 104 12.59 1.62 -7.39
CA GLY A 104 11.65 2.07 -8.40
C GLY A 104 12.31 2.90 -9.48
N ILE A 105 13.29 3.74 -9.12
CA ILE A 105 14.10 4.51 -10.07
C ILE A 105 14.89 3.55 -10.96
N TYR A 106 15.64 2.62 -10.38
CA TYR A 106 16.42 1.66 -11.18
C TYR A 106 15.54 0.76 -12.05
N ALA A 107 14.41 0.28 -11.54
CA ALA A 107 13.47 -0.52 -12.32
C ALA A 107 12.83 0.26 -13.47
N HIS A 108 12.71 1.58 -13.32
CA HIS A 108 12.10 2.48 -14.29
C HIS A 108 13.13 3.00 -15.33
N THR A 109 14.43 2.97 -15.00
CA THR A 109 15.52 3.42 -15.89
C THR A 109 16.25 2.28 -16.59
N ASN A 110 16.18 1.06 -16.06
CA ASN A 110 16.91 -0.06 -16.63
C ASN A 110 16.07 -0.80 -17.68
N ASP A 111 16.67 -1.01 -18.84
CA ASP A 111 16.18 -1.86 -19.91
C ASP A 111 16.99 -3.18 -19.88
N LEU A 112 16.32 -4.34 -19.90
CA LEU A 112 17.04 -5.63 -19.94
C LEU A 112 17.54 -5.85 -21.35
N HIS A 113 18.85 -6.02 -21.50
CA HIS A 113 19.41 -6.56 -22.72
C HIS A 113 19.43 -8.08 -22.58
N SER A 114 18.52 -8.76 -23.27
CA SER A 114 18.51 -10.22 -23.30
C SER A 114 19.75 -10.75 -24.04
N GLU A 115 20.08 -12.03 -23.82
CA GLU A 115 21.28 -12.66 -24.41
C GLU A 115 21.30 -12.65 -25.95
N ASN A 116 20.14 -12.47 -26.59
CA ASN A 116 19.99 -12.33 -28.04
C ASN A 116 20.00 -10.87 -28.52
N GLY A 117 20.30 -9.91 -27.64
CA GLY A 117 20.36 -8.47 -27.95
C GLY A 117 19.01 -7.75 -28.00
N ALA A 118 17.90 -8.40 -27.65
CA ALA A 118 16.62 -7.73 -27.56
C ALA A 118 16.54 -6.88 -26.28
N ILE A 119 15.82 -5.76 -26.36
CA ILE A 119 15.60 -4.87 -25.22
C ILE A 119 14.22 -5.17 -24.62
N GLU A 120 14.19 -5.75 -23.42
CA GLU A 120 12.96 -5.92 -22.65
C GLU A 120 12.80 -4.76 -21.66
N LYS A 121 11.79 -3.93 -21.91
CA LYS A 121 11.54 -2.73 -21.10
C LYS A 121 10.90 -3.10 -19.78
N GLY A 122 11.39 -2.50 -18.69
CA GLY A 122 10.66 -2.43 -17.43
C GLY A 122 9.34 -1.67 -17.60
N PHE A 123 8.37 -1.93 -16.72
CA PHE A 123 7.17 -1.11 -16.64
C PHE A 123 7.39 0.12 -15.74
N PRO A 124 6.59 1.19 -15.88
CA PRO A 124 6.79 2.37 -15.06
C PRO A 124 6.48 2.11 -13.57
N SER A 125 7.39 2.50 -12.69
CA SER A 125 7.19 2.48 -11.22
C SER A 125 6.27 3.59 -10.69
N PHE A 126 6.43 4.82 -11.22
CA PHE A 126 5.75 6.02 -10.75
C PHE A 126 5.19 6.86 -11.89
N HIS A 127 4.09 7.55 -11.64
CA HIS A 127 3.61 8.59 -12.54
C HIS A 127 4.50 9.84 -12.43
N ARG A 128 5.19 10.19 -13.51
CA ARG A 128 6.16 11.31 -13.57
C ARG A 128 5.65 12.65 -13.02
N ASN A 129 4.33 12.87 -13.07
CA ASN A 129 3.73 14.13 -12.64
C ASN A 129 3.08 14.13 -11.26
N GLY A 130 2.67 12.96 -10.77
CA GLY A 130 1.95 12.84 -9.50
C GLY A 130 2.77 12.17 -8.40
N LEU A 131 3.89 11.53 -8.76
CA LEU A 131 4.59 10.53 -7.95
C LEU A 131 3.69 9.34 -7.55
N ASP A 132 2.52 9.21 -8.19
CA ASP A 132 1.58 8.13 -7.93
C ASP A 132 2.25 6.80 -8.25
N THR A 133 2.23 5.90 -7.28
CA THR A 133 2.81 4.57 -7.42
C THR A 133 1.85 3.66 -8.19
N TYR A 134 2.34 2.98 -9.22
CA TYR A 134 1.52 1.99 -9.93
C TYR A 134 1.34 0.72 -9.07
N LEU A 135 0.12 0.16 -9.06
CA LEU A 135 -0.22 -1.01 -8.25
C LEU A 135 0.69 -2.22 -8.57
N ARG A 136 1.05 -2.40 -9.85
CA ARG A 136 1.97 -3.47 -10.30
C ARG A 136 3.33 -3.35 -9.63
N TYR A 137 3.90 -2.14 -9.63
CA TYR A 137 5.19 -1.87 -8.99
C TYR A 137 5.13 -2.13 -7.47
N ALA A 138 4.09 -1.62 -6.81
CA ALA A 138 3.86 -1.84 -5.39
C ALA A 138 3.80 -3.33 -5.00
N LEU A 139 3.09 -4.15 -5.80
CA LEU A 139 3.02 -5.60 -5.60
C LEU A 139 4.38 -6.28 -5.82
N GLU A 140 5.13 -5.91 -6.87
CA GLU A 140 6.45 -6.49 -7.12
C GLU A 140 7.48 -6.14 -6.06
N PHE A 141 7.43 -4.93 -5.52
CA PHE A 141 8.23 -4.54 -4.36
C PHE A 141 7.95 -5.48 -3.16
N ALA A 142 6.69 -5.81 -2.89
CA ALA A 142 6.33 -6.76 -1.85
C ALA A 142 6.85 -8.19 -2.15
N LYS A 143 6.82 -8.63 -3.41
CA LYS A 143 7.37 -9.94 -3.85
C LYS A 143 8.88 -10.04 -3.71
N ILE A 144 9.62 -8.96 -3.97
CA ILE A 144 11.07 -8.90 -3.69
C ILE A 144 11.35 -9.14 -2.21
N ASN A 145 10.48 -8.60 -1.35
CA ASN A 145 10.57 -8.78 0.09
C ASN A 145 9.94 -10.09 0.58
N GLY A 146 9.59 -11.03 -0.30
CA GLY A 146 9.18 -12.37 0.10
C GLY A 146 7.70 -12.52 0.46
N LEU A 147 6.85 -11.63 -0.04
CA LEU A 147 5.39 -11.77 0.06
C LEU A 147 4.79 -12.28 -1.27
N GLY A 148 3.76 -13.10 -1.16
CA GLY A 148 2.85 -13.41 -2.26
C GLY A 148 1.79 -12.32 -2.41
N GLY A 149 1.01 -12.40 -3.49
CA GLY A 149 -0.09 -11.46 -3.70
C GLY A 149 -0.58 -11.32 -5.14
N GLY A 150 -1.56 -10.43 -5.31
CA GLY A 150 -2.23 -10.16 -6.58
C GLY A 150 -2.98 -8.83 -6.51
N ILE A 151 -3.32 -8.29 -7.67
CA ILE A 151 -4.15 -7.07 -7.79
C ILE A 151 -5.55 -7.53 -8.17
N ILE A 152 -6.56 -7.06 -7.43
CA ILE A 152 -7.96 -7.25 -7.81
C ILE A 152 -8.49 -5.93 -8.35
N THR A 153 -9.21 -6.01 -9.47
CA THR A 153 -9.93 -4.87 -10.04
C THR A 153 -11.39 -5.24 -10.29
N ASN A 154 -12.26 -4.24 -10.38
CA ASN A 154 -13.67 -4.38 -10.78
C ASN A 154 -14.51 -5.32 -9.88
N PHE A 155 -14.11 -5.51 -8.62
CA PHE A 155 -14.92 -6.21 -7.64
C PHE A 155 -16.14 -5.37 -7.25
N SER A 156 -17.28 -6.02 -7.04
CA SER A 156 -18.57 -5.40 -6.71
C SER A 156 -18.83 -5.31 -5.20
N ASN A 157 -18.15 -6.12 -4.39
CA ASN A 157 -18.28 -6.15 -2.93
C ASN A 157 -16.96 -6.53 -2.23
N LEU A 158 -16.95 -6.52 -0.90
CA LEU A 158 -15.77 -6.77 -0.06
C LEU A 158 -15.71 -8.18 0.56
N ASP A 159 -16.54 -9.13 0.11
CA ASP A 159 -16.61 -10.49 0.70
C ASP A 159 -15.29 -11.27 0.58
N PHE A 160 -14.50 -11.00 -0.47
CA PHE A 160 -13.19 -11.62 -0.68
C PHE A 160 -12.20 -11.30 0.46
N ILE A 161 -12.35 -10.16 1.15
CA ILE A 161 -11.44 -9.74 2.23
C ILE A 161 -11.37 -10.82 3.31
N ARG A 162 -12.51 -11.45 3.66
CA ARG A 162 -12.56 -12.50 4.69
C ARG A 162 -11.70 -13.72 4.36
N LYS A 163 -11.49 -14.01 3.07
CA LYS A 163 -10.63 -15.13 2.63
C LYS A 163 -9.16 -14.79 2.74
N VAL A 164 -8.82 -13.51 2.62
CA VAL A 164 -7.43 -13.03 2.62
C VAL A 164 -6.92 -12.77 4.03
N THR A 165 -7.69 -12.05 4.84
CA THR A 165 -7.21 -11.49 6.13
C THR A 165 -6.94 -12.52 7.21
N ASN A 166 -7.30 -13.79 7.00
CA ASN A 166 -6.87 -14.90 7.86
C ASN A 166 -5.36 -15.17 7.79
N ASN A 167 -4.69 -14.84 6.67
CA ASN A 167 -3.26 -15.14 6.45
C ASN A 167 -2.54 -14.02 5.69
N GLY A 168 -3.12 -12.83 5.66
CA GLY A 168 -2.71 -11.76 4.76
C GLY A 168 -3.37 -10.42 5.10
N VAL A 169 -3.19 -9.47 4.21
CA VAL A 169 -3.80 -8.14 4.28
C VAL A 169 -4.28 -7.71 2.91
N VAL A 170 -5.22 -6.76 2.89
CA VAL A 170 -5.74 -6.14 1.68
C VAL A 170 -5.46 -4.65 1.74
N ILE A 171 -4.89 -4.08 0.69
CA ILE A 171 -4.73 -2.63 0.53
C ILE A 171 -5.82 -2.17 -0.42
N LEU A 172 -6.82 -1.46 0.11
CA LEU A 172 -7.93 -0.93 -0.69
C LEU A 172 -7.56 0.42 -1.26
N SER A 173 -7.85 0.62 -2.55
CA SER A 173 -7.81 1.94 -3.18
C SER A 173 -9.19 2.59 -3.05
N VAL A 174 -9.30 3.61 -2.20
CA VAL A 174 -10.56 4.35 -1.94
C VAL A 174 -10.48 5.79 -2.45
N ASP A 175 -11.61 6.42 -2.74
CA ASP A 175 -11.67 7.85 -3.06
C ASP A 175 -11.26 8.65 -1.83
N ASN A 176 -10.26 9.51 -2.02
CA ASN A 176 -9.83 10.41 -0.99
C ASN A 176 -10.72 11.66 -0.95
N LEU A 177 -11.92 11.52 -0.39
CA LEU A 177 -12.83 12.66 -0.21
C LEU A 177 -12.31 13.69 0.81
N PHE A 178 -11.31 13.33 1.61
CA PHE A 178 -10.75 14.17 2.67
C PHE A 178 -9.50 14.94 2.24
N ILE A 179 -8.90 14.61 1.11
CA ILE A 179 -7.87 15.44 0.49
C ILE A 179 -8.58 16.39 -0.49
N PRO A 180 -8.81 17.67 -0.14
CA PRO A 180 -9.15 18.66 -1.15
C PRO A 180 -8.07 18.59 -2.24
N LYS A 181 -8.45 18.66 -3.52
CA LYS A 181 -7.50 18.65 -4.66
C LYS A 181 -6.28 19.48 -4.25
N VAL A 182 -5.18 18.81 -3.98
CA VAL A 182 -3.96 19.48 -3.55
C VAL A 182 -3.45 20.18 -4.79
N MET A 183 -3.74 21.46 -4.91
CA MET A 183 -3.13 22.28 -5.94
C MET A 183 -1.80 22.74 -5.38
N ASN A 184 -0.74 22.00 -5.66
CA ASN A 184 0.59 22.62 -5.62
C ASN A 184 0.62 23.59 -6.82
N THR A 185 0.90 24.87 -6.61
CA THR A 185 0.90 25.87 -7.69
C THR A 185 2.01 25.62 -8.73
N ASP A 186 3.05 24.86 -8.35
CA ASP A 186 4.17 24.51 -9.23
C ASP A 186 3.99 23.16 -9.94
N ILE A 187 2.95 22.39 -9.58
CA ILE A 187 2.58 21.14 -10.22
C ILE A 187 1.18 21.32 -10.79
N ASP A 188 1.05 21.40 -12.11
CA ASP A 188 -0.22 21.67 -12.78
C ASP A 188 -1.37 20.85 -12.13
N PRO A 189 -2.42 21.51 -11.59
CA PRO A 189 -3.57 20.86 -10.94
C PRO A 189 -4.34 19.89 -11.83
N SER A 190 -4.15 19.94 -13.15
CA SER A 190 -4.64 18.94 -14.11
C SER A 190 -3.88 17.61 -14.00
N THR A 191 -2.63 17.67 -13.52
CA THR A 191 -1.66 16.58 -13.39
C THR A 191 -1.58 15.98 -11.98
N PHE A 192 -1.97 16.74 -10.96
CA PHE A 192 -2.00 16.30 -9.57
C PHE A 192 -3.45 16.24 -9.08
N LYS A 193 -4.06 15.06 -9.14
CA LYS A 193 -5.41 14.83 -8.64
C LYS A 193 -5.36 13.79 -7.53
N PRO A 194 -5.01 14.17 -6.28
CA PRO A 194 -5.13 13.27 -5.15
C PRO A 194 -6.62 13.01 -4.96
N SER A 195 -7.05 11.89 -5.52
CA SER A 195 -8.41 11.40 -5.40
C SER A 195 -8.44 9.95 -5.03
N ARG A 196 -7.29 9.27 -4.96
CA ARG A 196 -7.21 7.90 -4.50
C ARG A 196 -6.32 7.84 -3.27
N HIS A 197 -6.72 7.02 -2.32
CA HIS A 197 -6.04 6.76 -1.05
C HIS A 197 -5.87 5.26 -0.89
N ALA A 198 -4.80 4.86 -0.20
CA ALA A 198 -4.55 3.48 0.15
C ALA A 198 -4.83 3.24 1.64
N GLU A 199 -5.73 2.31 1.95
CA GLU A 199 -6.02 1.90 3.33
C GLU A 199 -5.67 0.42 3.51
N LEU A 200 -4.96 0.10 4.60
CA LEU A 200 -4.64 -1.28 4.94
C LEU A 200 -5.79 -1.92 5.72
N VAL A 201 -6.38 -2.96 5.17
CA VAL A 201 -7.33 -3.85 5.85
C VAL A 201 -6.58 -5.07 6.37
N HIS A 202 -6.58 -5.26 7.68
CA HIS A 202 -5.81 -6.31 8.37
C HIS A 202 -6.66 -7.12 9.38
N GLY A 203 -7.98 -6.92 9.36
CA GLY A 203 -8.92 -7.74 10.09
C GLY A 203 -10.35 -7.52 9.62
N PHE A 204 -11.25 -8.37 10.07
CA PHE A 204 -12.67 -8.28 9.72
C PHE A 204 -13.57 -8.82 10.83
N SER A 205 -14.83 -8.39 10.76
CA SER A 205 -15.98 -8.94 11.48
C SER A 205 -17.15 -9.05 10.50
N GLU A 206 -18.33 -9.49 10.97
CA GLU A 206 -19.50 -9.61 10.09
C GLU A 206 -19.85 -8.32 9.34
N LYS A 207 -19.71 -7.16 9.99
CA LYS A 207 -20.15 -5.86 9.45
C LYS A 207 -19.06 -4.81 9.34
N ASN A 208 -17.91 -5.02 10.00
CA ASN A 208 -16.84 -4.04 10.05
C ASN A 208 -15.53 -4.62 9.51
N LEU A 209 -14.73 -3.75 8.93
CA LEU A 209 -13.33 -3.98 8.62
C LEU A 209 -12.46 -3.35 9.69
N LEU A 210 -11.34 -3.99 10.00
CA LEU A 210 -10.29 -3.39 10.81
C LEU A 210 -9.25 -2.79 9.86
N ILE A 211 -9.15 -1.46 9.86
CA ILE A 211 -8.31 -0.70 8.94
C ILE A 211 -7.21 0.07 9.67
N SER A 212 -6.09 0.28 9.00
CA SER A 212 -5.06 1.23 9.39
C SER A 212 -4.75 2.14 8.22
N ASP A 213 -4.74 3.44 8.48
CA ASP A 213 -4.46 4.48 7.50
C ASP A 213 -3.14 5.17 7.86
N VAL A 214 -2.22 5.22 6.90
CA VAL A 214 -0.88 5.81 7.09
C VAL A 214 -0.89 7.35 7.08
N THR A 215 -2.00 8.01 6.73
CA THR A 215 -2.11 9.47 6.82
C THR A 215 -2.44 9.91 8.25
N ASN A 216 -1.41 10.26 9.03
CA ASN A 216 -1.52 10.67 10.43
C ASN A 216 -2.14 12.06 10.66
N SER A 217 -2.25 12.89 9.62
CA SER A 217 -2.89 14.20 9.68
C SER A 217 -4.01 14.31 8.65
N ARG A 218 -5.23 14.60 9.13
CA ARG A 218 -6.37 14.96 8.30
C ARG A 218 -6.87 16.33 8.79
N ASN A 219 -6.98 17.32 7.89
CA ASN A 219 -7.43 18.69 8.20
C ASN A 219 -6.63 19.39 9.33
N GLY A 220 -5.30 19.23 9.34
CA GLY A 220 -4.44 19.87 10.34
C GLY A 220 -4.57 19.29 11.77
N THR A 221 -5.34 18.22 11.94
CA THR A 221 -5.46 17.50 13.21
C THR A 221 -4.77 16.15 13.13
N THR A 222 -3.88 15.88 14.08
CA THR A 222 -3.24 14.56 14.24
C THR A 222 -4.29 13.56 14.71
N TRP A 223 -4.53 12.50 13.93
CA TRP A 223 -5.47 11.44 14.28
C TRP A 223 -4.69 10.15 14.44
N ASN A 224 -4.92 9.40 15.53
CA ASN A 224 -4.54 7.99 15.55
C ASN A 224 -5.40 7.26 14.51
N THR A 225 -4.78 6.88 13.40
CA THR A 225 -5.41 6.25 12.23
C THR A 225 -5.20 4.74 12.17
N ARG A 226 -4.62 4.16 13.22
CA ARG A 226 -4.32 2.73 13.31
C ARG A 226 -5.48 1.94 13.94
N ASN A 227 -5.70 0.71 13.45
CA ASN A 227 -6.63 -0.27 14.02
C ASN A 227 -8.06 0.26 14.25
N LYS A 228 -8.60 0.98 13.26
CA LYS A 228 -9.97 1.48 13.30
C LYS A 228 -10.96 0.45 12.79
N PHE A 229 -12.03 0.23 13.54
CA PHE A 229 -13.20 -0.49 13.02
C PHE A 229 -14.06 0.46 12.19
N VAL A 230 -14.30 0.09 10.94
CA VAL A 230 -15.15 0.86 10.02
C VAL A 230 -16.19 -0.06 9.40
N PRO A 231 -17.47 0.33 9.36
CA PRO A 231 -18.50 -0.46 8.69
C PRO A 231 -18.16 -0.67 7.21
N GLN A 232 -18.34 -1.90 6.70
CA GLN A 232 -18.08 -2.24 5.30
C GLN A 232 -18.85 -1.32 4.34
N THR A 233 -20.12 -1.05 4.66
CA THR A 233 -21.00 -0.16 3.89
C THR A 233 -20.51 1.28 3.81
N GLU A 234 -19.68 1.75 4.75
CA GLU A 234 -19.07 3.07 4.66
C GLU A 234 -17.88 3.08 3.70
N ILE A 235 -17.07 2.01 3.70
CA ILE A 235 -15.93 1.87 2.78
C ILE A 235 -16.41 1.68 1.33
N GLU A 236 -17.48 0.92 1.12
CA GLU A 236 -18.03 0.62 -0.21
C GLU A 236 -18.40 1.87 -1.01
N LYS A 237 -18.86 2.93 -0.33
CA LYS A 237 -19.19 4.23 -0.95
C LYS A 237 -18.00 4.91 -1.62
N TYR A 238 -16.78 4.54 -1.22
CA TYR A 238 -15.54 5.17 -1.67
C TYR A 238 -14.69 4.25 -2.55
N LEU A 239 -15.13 3.05 -2.91
CA LEU A 239 -14.32 2.14 -3.75
C LEU A 239 -14.11 2.65 -5.17
N THR A 240 -14.94 3.57 -5.64
CA THR A 240 -14.82 4.25 -6.94
C THR A 240 -14.57 5.74 -6.74
N CYS A 241 -14.09 6.44 -7.76
CA CYS A 241 -13.89 7.88 -7.75
C CYS A 241 -14.62 8.55 -8.93
N PRO A 242 -15.96 8.71 -8.85
CA PRO A 242 -16.77 9.26 -9.93
C PRO A 242 -16.36 10.68 -10.34
N ARG A 243 -15.85 11.48 -9.39
CA ARG A 243 -15.37 12.85 -9.65
C ARG A 243 -14.18 12.93 -10.62
N LEU A 244 -13.48 11.81 -10.84
CA LEU A 244 -12.43 11.67 -11.84
C LEU A 244 -12.83 10.80 -13.04
N ASN A 245 -14.12 10.46 -13.18
CA ASN A 245 -14.61 9.47 -14.14
C ASN A 245 -13.94 8.10 -13.97
N ASP A 246 -13.51 7.77 -12.75
CA ASP A 246 -12.86 6.50 -12.44
C ASP A 246 -13.84 5.59 -11.69
N THR A 247 -14.53 4.75 -12.44
CA THR A 247 -15.56 3.83 -11.94
C THR A 247 -15.02 2.47 -11.54
N PHE A 248 -13.70 2.28 -11.55
CA PHE A 248 -13.09 0.99 -11.28
C PHE A 248 -12.70 0.86 -9.81
N THR A 249 -13.02 -0.29 -9.22
CA THR A 249 -12.55 -0.67 -7.89
C THR A 249 -11.19 -1.36 -8.00
N ARG A 250 -10.29 -1.15 -7.04
CA ARG A 250 -8.92 -1.70 -7.06
C ARG A 250 -8.44 -2.06 -5.66
N ALA A 251 -7.73 -3.17 -5.55
CA ALA A 251 -7.12 -3.61 -4.30
C ALA A 251 -5.82 -4.37 -4.58
N ILE A 252 -4.87 -4.32 -3.64
CA ILE A 252 -3.72 -5.22 -3.61
C ILE A 252 -3.93 -6.22 -2.47
N ILE A 253 -3.80 -7.51 -2.77
CA ILE A 253 -3.70 -8.55 -1.75
C ILE A 253 -2.22 -8.84 -1.52
N LEU A 254 -1.81 -8.91 -0.25
CA LEU A 254 -0.49 -9.36 0.17
C LEU A 254 -0.59 -10.48 1.20
N THR A 255 0.20 -11.53 1.01
CA THR A 255 0.18 -12.71 1.89
C THR A 255 1.58 -13.27 2.15
N LYS A 256 1.74 -13.99 3.25
CA LYS A 256 2.98 -14.74 3.52
C LYS A 256 3.08 -16.03 2.71
N ASN A 257 1.93 -16.67 2.53
CA ASN A 257 1.80 -17.97 1.89
C ASN A 257 0.93 -17.81 0.64
N ASP A 258 1.08 -18.74 -0.30
CA ASP A 258 0.21 -18.76 -1.47
C ASP A 258 -1.26 -18.91 -1.07
N LEU A 259 -2.11 -18.11 -1.71
CA LEU A 259 -3.54 -18.17 -1.55
C LEU A 259 -4.15 -19.17 -2.52
N ASP A 260 -5.25 -19.76 -2.09
CA ASP A 260 -6.17 -20.46 -2.99
C ASP A 260 -6.92 -19.42 -3.83
N TRP A 261 -6.33 -19.08 -4.98
CA TRP A 261 -6.83 -18.05 -5.87
C TRP A 261 -8.16 -18.41 -6.52
N ASP A 262 -8.46 -19.69 -6.67
CA ASP A 262 -9.72 -20.15 -7.26
C ASP A 262 -10.88 -19.79 -6.32
N LYS A 263 -10.72 -20.03 -5.01
CA LYS A 263 -11.68 -19.61 -3.98
C LYS A 263 -11.84 -18.10 -3.87
N ILE A 264 -10.79 -17.33 -4.14
CA ILE A 264 -10.85 -15.87 -4.14
C ILE A 264 -11.62 -15.39 -5.38
N THR A 265 -11.37 -16.00 -6.54
CA THR A 265 -12.04 -15.69 -7.80
C THR A 265 -13.54 -15.93 -7.72
N GLU A 266 -13.97 -17.05 -7.14
CA GLU A 266 -15.39 -17.37 -6.90
C GLU A 266 -16.15 -16.28 -6.14
N LYS A 267 -15.45 -15.53 -5.26
CA LYS A 267 -16.04 -14.48 -4.43
C LYS A 267 -16.03 -13.09 -5.06
N ILE A 268 -15.34 -12.94 -6.19
CA ILE A 268 -15.17 -11.67 -6.90
C ILE A 268 -16.10 -11.57 -8.13
N ALA A 269 -16.59 -12.71 -8.66
CA ALA A 269 -17.45 -12.77 -9.84
C ALA A 269 -18.86 -12.18 -9.55
N GLU A 270 -19.37 -11.19 -10.29
CA GLU A 270 -19.72 -11.22 -11.72
C GLU A 270 -18.81 -10.45 -12.71
N ASP A 271 -17.95 -9.52 -12.28
CA ASP A 271 -17.15 -8.64 -13.20
C ASP A 271 -15.69 -8.38 -12.79
N GLY A 272 -15.25 -8.92 -11.65
CA GLY A 272 -13.91 -8.61 -11.13
C GLY A 272 -12.79 -9.42 -11.79
N ASN A 273 -11.62 -8.79 -11.96
CA ASN A 273 -10.43 -9.41 -12.53
C ASN A 273 -9.32 -9.50 -11.48
N ILE A 274 -8.66 -10.66 -11.42
CA ILE A 274 -7.42 -10.83 -10.64
C ILE A 274 -6.24 -10.75 -11.60
N GLU A 275 -5.49 -9.66 -11.51
CA GLU A 275 -4.21 -9.56 -12.16
C GLU A 275 -3.13 -10.16 -11.25
N LYS A 276 -2.50 -11.23 -11.75
CA LYS A 276 -1.24 -11.72 -11.22
C LYS A 276 -0.17 -11.22 -12.18
N PRO A 277 0.62 -10.18 -11.84
CA PRO A 277 1.69 -9.73 -12.73
C PRO A 277 2.65 -10.91 -12.91
N ASN A 278 2.71 -11.43 -14.14
CA ASN A 278 3.37 -12.69 -14.43
C ASN A 278 4.87 -12.55 -14.69
N TYR A 279 5.34 -11.35 -15.06
CA TYR A 279 6.78 -11.09 -15.22
C TYR A 279 7.08 -9.60 -15.40
N ASN A 280 8.07 -9.10 -14.67
CA ASN A 280 8.80 -7.88 -14.95
C ASN A 280 10.27 -8.25 -15.11
N PRO A 281 10.87 -8.02 -16.29
CA PRO A 281 12.25 -8.40 -16.53
C PRO A 281 13.24 -7.75 -15.56
N MET A 282 12.93 -6.57 -15.01
CA MET A 282 13.78 -5.86 -14.06
C MET A 282 13.66 -6.36 -12.62
N LEU A 283 12.48 -6.82 -12.20
CA LEU A 283 12.19 -7.09 -10.79
C LEU A 283 11.91 -8.56 -10.49
N SER A 284 11.32 -9.30 -11.43
CA SER A 284 11.01 -10.71 -11.28
C SER A 284 12.23 -11.60 -11.01
N PRO A 285 13.41 -11.36 -11.61
CA PRO A 285 14.62 -12.11 -11.25
C PRO A 285 15.06 -11.96 -9.79
N PHE A 286 14.49 -11.01 -9.05
CA PHE A 286 14.84 -10.68 -7.68
C PHE A 286 13.76 -11.02 -6.64
N PHE A 287 12.66 -11.65 -7.06
CA PHE A 287 11.64 -12.10 -6.12
C PHE A 287 12.24 -13.01 -5.04
N ASN A 288 11.83 -12.78 -3.79
CA ASN A 288 12.35 -13.43 -2.58
C ASN A 288 13.84 -13.20 -2.26
N LYS A 289 14.59 -12.38 -3.02
CA LYS A 289 16.00 -12.10 -2.73
C LYS A 289 16.20 -11.03 -1.65
N GLY A 290 15.16 -10.29 -1.31
CA GLY A 290 15.23 -9.16 -0.39
C GLY A 290 15.78 -7.89 -1.06
N ILE A 291 15.40 -6.74 -0.49
CA ILE A 291 15.68 -5.44 -1.10
C ILE A 291 17.17 -5.12 -1.19
N ASP A 292 17.95 -5.45 -0.16
CA ASP A 292 19.39 -5.12 -0.11
C ASP A 292 20.17 -5.84 -1.22
N ALA A 293 19.89 -7.13 -1.43
CA ALA A 293 20.51 -7.92 -2.49
C ALA A 293 20.10 -7.43 -3.88
N THR A 294 18.84 -7.03 -4.02
CA THR A 294 18.29 -6.49 -5.27
C THR A 294 18.95 -5.17 -5.65
N LEU A 295 18.96 -4.19 -4.73
CA LEU A 295 19.58 -2.89 -4.96
C LEU A 295 21.09 -3.03 -5.23
N LYS A 296 21.78 -3.91 -4.51
CA LYS A 296 23.20 -4.21 -4.77
C LYS A 296 23.44 -4.73 -6.19
N ALA A 297 22.52 -5.51 -6.75
CA ALA A 297 22.64 -6.03 -8.11
C ALA A 297 22.24 -5.01 -9.19
N MET A 298 21.36 -4.06 -8.89
CA MET A 298 20.88 -3.07 -9.87
C MET A 298 21.76 -1.82 -9.96
N ARG A 299 22.36 -1.36 -8.85
CA ARG A 299 23.28 -0.20 -8.81
C ARG A 299 24.45 -0.25 -9.81
N PRO A 300 25.11 -1.40 -10.07
CA PRO A 300 26.20 -1.47 -11.06
C PRO A 300 25.71 -1.37 -12.50
N ASN A 301 24.46 -1.76 -12.77
CA ASN A 301 23.87 -1.79 -14.11
C ASN A 301 23.19 -0.46 -14.48
N SER A 302 23.06 0.49 -13.54
CA SER A 302 22.49 1.82 -13.80
C SER A 302 23.47 2.79 -14.45
N TYR A 303 24.64 2.30 -14.86
CA TYR A 303 25.59 3.03 -15.68
C TYR A 303 25.67 2.38 -17.05
N LEU A 304 24.84 2.82 -17.99
CA LEU A 304 25.12 2.63 -19.41
C LEU A 304 24.67 3.88 -20.17
N ASP A 305 25.72 4.59 -20.60
CA ASP A 305 25.90 5.52 -21.73
C ASP A 305 25.16 6.86 -21.80
#